data_AF-A0A9W7AYL3-F1
#
_entry.id   AF-A0A9W7AYL3-F1
#
_cell.length_a   1.000
_cell.length_b   1.000
_cell.length_c   1.000
_cell.angle_alpha   90.00
_cell.angle_beta   90.00
_cell.angle_gamma   90.00
#
_symmetry.space_group_name_H-M   'P 1'
#
loop_
_entity.id
_entity.type
_entity.pdbx_description
1 polymer ?
#
loop_
_entity_poly.entity_id
_entity_poly.type
_entity_poly.pdbx_seq_one_letter_code
_entity_poly.pdbx_strand_id
1 'polypeptide(L)'
;MRIVVAIVAIICAACPALAFKAHIISLHARPSNASPSKLLSAPPNPFRAAMPPALPAKDEEDLTSKITTYLNTVDPNSCQTPLNNLKTLLRITVPSVVAAVGAFFAFPYLALSLAAAVNNAGVFAVLSQDSSQFVQNFLTVTGLLFSILVGQTYYFMYQQQEAVYLSLFNEVTEAKSLLEQTTLIAGSRPIYPKILAYINSYINNDLRQLNSPPSRLLARRPDKDPLESIMFVTSVGVPSSLYETVRTLRQARAGRLGSMQRKLPSSHIFLLQILAFIELLSFPLLGAGTQTIGGYNILTVEGYLFAVMTFGIVLTLRTIMELWNMKGAYNVEGVMKVMVSGLEEELKERMDGCRKLPGPDDGKEWYDVE
;
A
#
# COMPACT_ATOMS: atom_id res chain seq x y z
N MET A 1 30.04 -17.66 -14.06
CA MET A 1 28.67 -17.58 -14.62
C MET A 1 27.67 -18.49 -13.89
N ARG A 2 27.91 -19.80 -13.71
CA ARG A 2 26.98 -20.72 -13.01
C ARG A 2 26.66 -20.35 -11.55
N ILE A 3 27.59 -19.73 -10.83
CA ILE A 3 27.42 -19.31 -9.43
C ILE A 3 26.61 -18.02 -9.30
N VAL A 4 26.83 -17.04 -10.19
CA VAL A 4 25.96 -15.85 -10.29
C VAL A 4 24.55 -16.27 -10.66
N VAL A 5 24.38 -17.26 -11.54
CA VAL A 5 23.08 -17.88 -11.84
C VAL A 5 22.48 -18.59 -10.62
N ALA A 6 23.28 -19.23 -9.76
CA ALA A 6 22.80 -19.84 -8.52
C ALA A 6 22.38 -18.80 -7.46
N ILE A 7 23.12 -17.69 -7.31
CA ILE A 7 22.76 -16.58 -6.42
C ILE A 7 21.50 -15.87 -6.94
N VAL A 8 21.45 -15.57 -8.24
CA VAL A 8 20.25 -15.03 -8.89
C VAL A 8 19.11 -16.03 -8.78
N ALA A 9 19.34 -17.34 -8.86
CA ALA A 9 18.31 -18.36 -8.66
C ALA A 9 17.84 -18.46 -7.20
N ILE A 10 18.71 -18.29 -6.21
CA ILE A 10 18.33 -18.27 -4.78
C ILE A 10 17.56 -16.99 -4.45
N ILE A 11 17.96 -15.85 -5.01
CA ILE A 11 17.25 -14.57 -4.89
C ILE A 11 15.91 -14.58 -5.67
N CYS A 12 15.88 -15.19 -6.86
CA CYS A 12 14.67 -15.40 -7.64
C CYS A 12 13.73 -16.46 -7.03
N ALA A 13 14.27 -17.50 -6.38
CA ALA A 13 13.48 -18.50 -5.67
C ALA A 13 12.89 -17.93 -4.38
N ALA A 14 13.62 -17.04 -3.71
CA ALA A 14 13.07 -16.27 -2.61
C ALA A 14 11.94 -15.34 -3.11
N CYS A 15 12.06 -14.74 -4.30
CA CYS A 15 11.11 -13.78 -4.87
C CYS A 15 10.30 -14.34 -6.06
N PRO A 16 9.17 -15.05 -5.85
CA PRO A 16 8.37 -15.60 -6.95
C PRO A 16 7.79 -14.53 -7.91
N ALA A 17 7.80 -13.25 -7.51
CA ALA A 17 7.39 -12.13 -8.38
C ALA A 17 8.39 -11.83 -9.52
N LEU A 18 9.65 -12.27 -9.42
CA LEU A 18 10.67 -12.10 -10.46
C LEU A 18 10.52 -13.11 -11.61
N ALA A 19 10.12 -14.35 -11.31
CA ALA A 19 9.93 -15.40 -12.33
C ALA A 19 8.80 -15.06 -13.32
N PHE A 20 7.74 -14.39 -12.85
CA PHE A 20 6.59 -14.05 -13.69
C PHE A 20 6.81 -12.79 -14.54
N LYS A 21 7.65 -11.84 -14.07
CA LYS A 21 7.85 -10.54 -14.74
C LYS A 21 8.96 -10.56 -15.79
N ALA A 22 9.99 -11.40 -15.61
CA ALA A 22 11.02 -11.61 -16.63
C ALA A 22 10.44 -12.24 -17.91
N HIS A 23 9.41 -13.09 -17.79
CA HIS A 23 8.76 -13.72 -18.94
C HIS A 23 7.89 -12.73 -19.76
N ILE A 24 7.28 -11.73 -19.12
CA ILE A 24 6.43 -10.72 -19.79
C ILE A 24 7.27 -9.62 -20.47
N ILE A 25 8.43 -9.26 -19.91
CA ILE A 25 9.30 -8.21 -20.50
C ILE A 25 9.97 -8.69 -21.80
N SER A 26 10.17 -9.99 -21.97
CA SER A 26 10.71 -10.56 -23.23
C SER A 26 9.70 -10.55 -24.40
N LEU A 27 8.41 -10.32 -24.16
CA LEU A 27 7.35 -10.43 -25.18
C LEU A 27 6.82 -9.08 -25.70
N HIS A 28 7.38 -7.94 -25.29
CA HIS A 28 6.84 -6.62 -25.68
C HIS A 28 7.85 -5.59 -26.21
N ALA A 29 9.05 -6.02 -26.63
CA ALA A 29 9.98 -5.13 -27.32
C ALA A 29 9.60 -4.98 -28.81
N ARG A 30 8.64 -4.09 -29.12
CA ARG A 30 8.55 -3.42 -30.42
C ARG A 30 9.14 -2.00 -30.30
N PRO A 31 9.97 -1.54 -31.26
CA PRO A 31 10.52 -0.19 -31.21
C PRO A 31 9.49 0.81 -31.75
N SER A 32 9.13 1.82 -30.95
CA SER A 32 8.45 3.02 -31.46
C SER A 32 9.46 4.17 -31.51
N ASN A 33 9.82 4.56 -32.73
CA ASN A 33 10.54 5.79 -33.03
C ASN A 33 9.71 7.00 -32.58
N ALA A 34 10.25 7.84 -31.70
CA ALA A 34 9.84 9.24 -31.58
C ALA A 34 11.01 10.08 -31.03
N SER A 35 11.42 11.06 -31.83
CA SER A 35 12.46 12.06 -31.51
C SER A 35 12.01 13.06 -30.44
N PRO A 36 12.97 13.76 -29.80
CA PRO A 36 12.74 14.58 -28.62
C PRO A 36 12.54 16.05 -29.00
N SER A 37 11.51 16.70 -28.46
CA SER A 37 11.55 18.14 -28.18
C SER A 37 10.25 18.63 -27.52
N LYS A 38 10.39 19.11 -26.27
CA LYS A 38 9.98 20.45 -25.79
C LYS A 38 9.65 20.37 -24.29
N LEU A 39 10.57 20.95 -23.51
CA LEU A 39 10.33 21.44 -22.15
C LEU A 39 9.03 22.24 -22.13
N LEU A 40 8.02 21.71 -21.44
CA LEU A 40 6.84 22.45 -21.04
C LEU A 40 6.90 22.58 -19.52
N SER A 41 7.12 23.82 -19.07
CA SER A 41 7.05 24.26 -17.68
C SER A 41 5.78 23.73 -17.02
N ALA A 42 5.95 23.09 -15.87
CA ALA A 42 4.84 22.64 -15.03
C ALA A 42 3.96 23.83 -14.63
N PRO A 43 2.62 23.73 -14.74
CA PRO A 43 1.73 24.76 -14.21
C PRO A 43 1.84 24.83 -12.67
N PRO A 44 1.64 26.02 -12.08
CA PRO A 44 1.65 26.20 -10.64
C PRO A 44 0.55 25.36 -9.98
N ASN A 45 0.91 24.68 -8.88
CA ASN A 45 0.01 23.91 -8.02
C ASN A 45 -1.21 24.75 -7.60
N PRO A 46 -2.45 24.39 -8.00
CA PRO A 46 -3.65 25.06 -7.52
C PRO A 46 -4.04 24.64 -6.08
N PHE A 47 -3.33 23.70 -5.46
CA PHE A 47 -3.63 23.20 -4.11
C PHE A 47 -3.02 24.00 -2.95
N ARG A 48 -2.50 25.21 -3.20
CA ARG A 48 -1.96 26.08 -2.13
C ARG A 48 -2.86 27.28 -1.78
N ALA A 49 -4.09 27.35 -2.30
CA ALA A 49 -5.03 28.39 -1.97
C ALA A 49 -6.11 27.88 -0.99
N ALA A 50 -6.23 28.58 0.14
CA ALA A 50 -7.25 28.48 1.17
C ALA A 50 -7.27 27.19 2.01
N MET A 51 -6.39 27.16 3.03
CA MET A 51 -6.71 26.48 4.28
C MET A 51 -7.96 27.18 4.87
N PRO A 52 -9.05 26.46 5.17
CA PRO A 52 -10.20 27.09 5.82
C PRO A 52 -9.77 27.66 7.19
N PRO A 53 -10.41 28.75 7.66
CA PRO A 53 -10.14 29.29 8.98
C PRO A 53 -10.33 28.20 10.02
N ALA A 54 -9.40 28.13 10.99
CA ALA A 54 -9.44 27.19 12.09
C ALA A 54 -10.83 27.19 12.74
N LEU A 55 -11.42 26.01 12.87
CA LEU A 55 -12.66 25.82 13.61
C LEU A 55 -12.48 26.31 15.05
N PRO A 56 -13.51 26.92 15.66
CA PRO A 56 -13.43 27.36 17.04
C PRO A 56 -13.12 26.17 17.96
N ALA A 57 -12.13 26.34 18.84
CA ALA A 57 -11.56 25.31 19.72
C ALA A 57 -12.57 24.55 20.63
N LYS A 58 -13.84 24.98 20.67
CA LYS A 58 -14.92 24.31 21.42
C LYS A 58 -15.51 23.10 20.70
N ASP A 59 -15.43 23.03 19.36
CA ASP A 59 -16.00 21.91 18.59
C ASP A 59 -14.99 20.75 18.40
N GLU A 60 -13.70 21.01 18.66
CA GLU A 60 -12.62 20.02 18.53
C GLU A 60 -12.62 19.01 19.70
N GLU A 61 -12.94 19.46 20.92
CA GLU A 61 -13.10 18.59 22.10
C GLU A 61 -14.35 17.70 22.00
N ASP A 62 -15.45 18.19 21.41
CA ASP A 62 -16.68 17.40 21.24
C ASP A 62 -16.51 16.34 20.14
N LEU A 63 -15.84 16.68 19.03
CA LEU A 63 -15.55 15.74 17.95
C LEU A 63 -14.56 14.65 18.39
N THR A 64 -13.52 15.01 19.14
CA THR A 64 -12.57 14.04 19.70
C THR A 64 -13.21 13.14 20.77
N SER A 65 -14.09 13.66 21.62
CA SER A 65 -14.82 12.84 22.60
C SER A 65 -15.78 11.86 21.92
N LYS A 66 -16.48 12.29 20.85
CA LYS A 66 -17.37 11.43 20.06
C LYS A 66 -16.57 10.36 19.32
N ILE A 67 -15.44 10.70 18.70
CA ILE A 67 -14.55 9.71 18.06
C ILE A 67 -14.03 8.70 19.09
N THR A 68 -13.65 9.15 20.29
CA THR A 68 -13.18 8.27 21.37
C THR A 68 -14.28 7.35 21.90
N THR A 69 -15.51 7.85 21.98
CA THR A 69 -16.68 7.06 22.42
C THR A 69 -17.10 6.05 21.35
N TYR A 70 -17.07 6.41 20.07
CA TYR A 70 -17.29 5.49 18.95
C TYR A 70 -16.18 4.45 18.82
N LEU A 71 -14.92 4.78 19.15
CA LEU A 71 -13.82 3.81 19.17
C LEU A 71 -13.95 2.79 20.32
N ASN A 72 -14.57 3.18 21.44
CA ASN A 72 -14.77 2.31 22.60
C ASN A 72 -16.00 1.39 22.51
N THR A 73 -16.95 1.67 21.59
CA THR A 73 -18.13 0.82 21.33
C THR A 73 -17.92 -0.19 20.20
N VAL A 74 -16.78 -0.14 19.51
CA VAL A 74 -16.40 -1.19 18.55
C VAL A 74 -16.08 -2.47 19.31
N ASP A 75 -16.86 -3.52 19.04
CA ASP A 75 -16.79 -4.84 19.66
C ASP A 75 -15.35 -5.33 19.92
N PRO A 76 -15.02 -5.78 21.15
CA PRO A 76 -13.73 -6.44 21.45
C PRO A 76 -13.58 -7.79 20.72
N ASN A 77 -14.64 -8.28 20.07
CA ASN A 77 -14.63 -9.45 19.20
C ASN A 77 -14.10 -9.15 17.77
N SER A 78 -13.64 -7.93 17.49
CA SER A 78 -12.85 -7.57 16.29
C SER A 78 -11.45 -8.22 16.23
N CYS A 79 -11.21 -9.24 17.05
CA CYS A 79 -10.06 -10.13 17.16
C CYS A 79 -9.81 -11.01 15.89
N GLN A 80 -10.20 -10.51 14.71
CA GLN A 80 -9.75 -11.00 13.41
C GLN A 80 -8.46 -10.31 12.95
N THR A 81 -8.04 -9.25 13.65
CA THR A 81 -6.78 -8.52 13.45
C THR A 81 -5.50 -9.28 13.85
N PRO A 82 -5.39 -10.02 15.00
CA PRO A 82 -4.13 -10.64 15.37
C PRO A 82 -3.73 -11.80 14.45
N LEU A 83 -4.71 -12.59 13.98
CA LEU A 83 -4.45 -13.70 13.06
C LEU A 83 -4.00 -13.21 11.67
N ASN A 84 -4.58 -12.12 11.17
CA ASN A 84 -4.16 -11.52 9.91
C ASN A 84 -2.80 -10.83 10.02
N ASN A 85 -2.52 -10.19 11.16
CA ASN A 85 -1.22 -9.59 11.47
C ASN A 85 -0.14 -10.67 11.60
N LEU A 86 -0.43 -11.78 12.29
CA LEU A 86 0.47 -12.92 12.40
C LEU A 86 0.73 -13.58 11.05
N LYS A 87 -0.30 -13.79 10.23
CA LYS A 87 -0.17 -14.35 8.89
C LYS A 87 0.70 -13.48 7.98
N THR A 88 0.58 -12.16 8.11
CA THR A 88 1.42 -11.21 7.38
C THR A 88 2.85 -11.25 7.90
N LEU A 89 3.05 -11.14 9.21
CA LEU A 89 4.38 -11.21 9.82
C LEU A 89 5.09 -12.52 9.42
N LEU A 90 4.38 -13.63 9.45
CA LEU A 90 4.91 -14.93 9.01
C LEU A 90 5.25 -14.94 7.51
N ARG A 91 4.44 -14.29 6.66
CA ARG A 91 4.70 -14.15 5.22
C ARG A 91 5.96 -13.33 4.92
N ILE A 92 6.32 -12.35 5.76
CA ILE A 92 7.54 -11.55 5.61
C ILE A 92 8.74 -12.27 6.23
N THR A 93 8.59 -12.77 7.45
CA THR A 93 9.70 -13.30 8.25
C THR A 93 10.20 -14.65 7.72
N VAL A 94 9.31 -15.56 7.32
CA VAL A 94 9.69 -16.88 6.80
C VAL A 94 10.65 -16.81 5.60
N PRO A 95 10.35 -16.08 4.50
CA PRO A 95 11.30 -16.01 3.39
C PRO A 95 12.61 -15.31 3.77
N SER A 96 12.59 -14.41 4.74
CA SER A 96 13.80 -13.73 5.26
C SER A 96 14.69 -14.71 6.02
N VAL A 97 14.11 -15.57 6.86
CA VAL A 97 14.85 -16.63 7.58
C VAL A 97 15.40 -17.67 6.59
N VAL A 98 14.59 -18.12 5.62
CA VAL A 98 15.05 -19.08 4.59
C VAL A 98 16.20 -18.50 3.79
N ALA A 99 16.13 -17.23 3.39
CA ALA A 99 17.20 -16.54 2.69
C ALA A 99 18.47 -16.45 3.56
N ALA A 100 18.34 -16.15 4.85
CA ALA A 100 19.46 -16.06 5.79
C ALA A 100 20.16 -17.41 5.99
N VAL A 101 19.40 -18.49 6.18
CA VAL A 101 19.94 -19.85 6.29
C VAL A 101 20.62 -20.27 4.98
N GLY A 102 20.00 -19.98 3.83
CA GLY A 102 20.61 -20.22 2.52
C GLY A 102 21.92 -19.44 2.33
N ALA A 103 21.95 -18.17 2.77
CA ALA A 103 23.11 -17.31 2.72
C ALA A 103 24.26 -17.83 3.60
N PHE A 104 23.97 -18.32 4.80
CA PHE A 104 24.95 -18.93 5.70
C PHE A 104 25.70 -20.08 5.02
N PHE A 105 24.97 -21.00 4.39
CA PHE A 105 25.59 -22.14 3.70
C PHE A 105 26.26 -21.75 2.38
N ALA A 106 25.74 -20.74 1.68
CA ALA A 106 26.32 -20.27 0.42
C ALA A 106 27.62 -19.47 0.62
N PHE A 107 27.72 -18.72 1.72
CA PHE A 107 28.83 -17.80 1.99
C PHE A 107 30.23 -18.40 1.78
N PRO A 108 30.61 -19.55 2.39
CA PRO A 108 31.95 -20.10 2.23
C PRO A 108 32.27 -20.45 0.77
N TYR A 109 31.30 -21.02 0.04
CA TYR A 109 31.48 -21.33 -1.39
C TYR A 109 31.64 -20.07 -2.24
N LEU A 110 30.88 -19.01 -1.91
CA LEU A 110 30.98 -17.73 -2.60
C LEU A 110 32.34 -17.09 -2.39
N ALA A 111 32.79 -16.98 -1.14
CA ALA A 111 34.10 -16.41 -0.80
C ALA A 111 35.24 -17.17 -1.48
N LEU A 112 35.25 -18.52 -1.39
CA LEU A 112 36.25 -19.37 -2.03
C LEU A 112 36.24 -19.24 -3.56
N SER A 113 35.05 -19.18 -4.17
CA SER A 113 34.93 -19.02 -5.63
C SER A 113 35.41 -17.65 -6.10
N LEU A 114 35.17 -16.60 -5.30
CA LEU A 114 35.65 -15.25 -5.59
C LEU A 114 37.16 -15.21 -5.45
N ALA A 115 37.72 -15.77 -4.37
CA ALA A 115 39.15 -15.87 -4.15
C ALA A 115 39.84 -16.57 -5.34
N ALA A 116 39.31 -17.72 -5.78
CA ALA A 116 39.85 -18.47 -6.92
C ALA A 116 39.75 -17.72 -8.26
N ALA A 117 38.65 -16.99 -8.50
CA ALA A 117 38.47 -16.19 -9.71
C ALA A 117 39.43 -15.00 -9.74
N VAL A 118 39.69 -14.39 -8.59
CA VAL A 118 40.48 -13.17 -8.44
C VAL A 118 41.99 -13.46 -8.42
N ASN A 119 42.43 -14.61 -7.91
CA ASN A 119 43.85 -14.99 -7.84
C ASN A 119 44.55 -15.06 -9.22
N ASN A 120 43.79 -15.19 -10.31
CA ASN A 120 44.31 -15.19 -11.68
C ASN A 120 44.49 -13.78 -12.28
N ALA A 121 43.99 -12.73 -11.62
CA ALA A 121 44.09 -11.36 -12.07
C ALA A 121 45.01 -10.58 -11.13
N GLY A 122 46.23 -10.23 -11.56
CA GLY A 122 47.20 -9.42 -10.81
C GLY A 122 46.70 -8.06 -10.29
N VAL A 123 45.46 -7.70 -10.60
CA VAL A 123 44.66 -6.60 -10.06
C VAL A 123 44.54 -6.64 -8.53
N PHE A 124 44.53 -7.82 -7.90
CA PHE A 124 44.43 -7.90 -6.44
C PHE A 124 45.73 -7.56 -5.69
N ALA A 125 46.90 -7.61 -6.35
CA ALA A 125 48.16 -7.19 -5.75
C ALA A 125 48.24 -5.65 -5.59
N VAL A 126 47.54 -4.91 -6.46
CA VAL A 126 47.40 -3.44 -6.37
C VAL A 126 46.29 -3.06 -5.38
N LEU A 127 45.20 -3.84 -5.32
CA LEU A 127 44.17 -3.66 -4.30
C LEU A 127 44.69 -4.04 -2.90
N SER A 128 45.51 -5.08 -2.74
CA SER A 128 45.95 -5.58 -1.42
C SER A 128 46.82 -4.61 -0.61
N GLN A 129 47.38 -3.56 -1.23
CA GLN A 129 48.14 -2.54 -0.51
C GLN A 129 47.24 -1.54 0.25
N ASP A 130 46.01 -1.29 -0.21
CA ASP A 130 45.04 -0.34 0.40
C ASP A 130 43.59 -0.92 0.51
N SER A 131 43.42 -2.24 0.36
CA SER A 131 42.12 -2.91 0.18
C SER A 131 41.19 -2.77 1.37
N SER A 132 41.74 -2.77 2.59
CA SER A 132 40.95 -2.66 3.81
C SER A 132 40.17 -1.34 3.84
N GLN A 133 40.84 -0.23 3.55
CA GLN A 133 40.23 1.10 3.61
C GLN A 133 39.31 1.36 2.42
N PHE A 134 39.68 0.91 1.21
CA PHE A 134 38.82 1.05 0.02
C PHE A 134 37.50 0.28 0.18
N VAL A 135 37.55 -0.99 0.62
CA VAL A 135 36.35 -1.81 0.76
C VAL A 135 35.49 -1.31 1.93
N GLN A 136 36.08 -0.87 3.04
CA GLN A 136 35.35 -0.27 4.15
C GLN A 136 34.64 1.04 3.73
N ASN A 137 35.32 1.91 2.98
CA ASN A 137 34.72 3.14 2.46
C ASN A 137 33.59 2.83 1.47
N PHE A 138 33.78 1.84 0.59
CA PHE A 138 32.75 1.40 -0.35
C PHE A 138 31.50 0.89 0.39
N LEU A 139 31.67 -0.03 1.36
CA LEU A 139 30.59 -0.54 2.19
C LEU A 139 29.84 0.57 2.92
N THR A 140 30.58 1.52 3.48
CA THR A 140 30.00 2.64 4.21
C THR A 140 29.14 3.49 3.28
N VAL A 141 29.66 3.84 2.10
CA VAL A 141 28.92 4.64 1.10
C VAL A 141 27.70 3.87 0.60
N THR A 142 27.83 2.60 0.23
CA THR A 142 26.70 1.81 -0.28
C THR A 142 25.64 1.56 0.79
N GLY A 143 26.04 1.25 2.02
CA GLY A 143 25.13 1.01 3.14
C GLY A 143 24.39 2.29 3.57
N LEU A 144 25.07 3.45 3.58
CA LEU A 144 24.43 4.74 3.83
C LEU A 144 23.43 5.10 2.72
N LEU A 145 23.80 4.92 1.45
CA LEU A 145 22.90 5.16 0.32
C LEU A 145 21.68 4.23 0.39
N PHE A 146 21.87 2.95 0.71
CA PHE A 146 20.78 1.99 0.87
C PHE A 146 19.85 2.40 2.00
N SER A 147 20.39 2.67 3.19
CA SER A 147 19.61 3.08 4.36
C SER A 147 18.79 4.35 4.10
N ILE A 148 19.39 5.38 3.48
CA ILE A 148 18.69 6.62 3.15
C ILE A 148 17.57 6.37 2.13
N LEU A 149 17.84 5.64 1.04
CA LEU A 149 16.83 5.38 0.01
C LEU A 149 15.68 4.52 0.54
N VAL A 150 15.99 3.48 1.33
CA VAL A 150 14.99 2.64 2.00
C VAL A 150 14.16 3.48 2.96
N GLY A 151 14.78 4.31 3.80
CA GLY A 151 14.10 5.16 4.77
C GLY A 151 13.13 6.15 4.11
N GLN A 152 13.58 6.85 3.07
CA GLN A 152 12.73 7.78 2.32
C GLN A 152 11.59 7.07 1.59
N THR A 153 11.86 5.88 1.03
CA THR A 153 10.83 5.07 0.36
C THR A 153 9.77 4.59 1.36
N TYR A 154 10.20 4.12 2.52
CA TYR A 154 9.31 3.68 3.59
C TYR A 154 8.42 4.83 4.05
N TYR A 155 9.00 5.99 4.34
CA TYR A 155 8.26 7.18 4.77
C TYR A 155 7.20 7.60 3.74
N PHE A 156 7.57 7.68 2.46
CA PHE A 156 6.65 8.04 1.40
C PHE A 156 5.50 7.02 1.24
N MET A 157 5.82 5.72 1.31
CA MET A 157 4.81 4.67 1.22
C MET A 157 3.85 4.68 2.41
N TYR A 158 4.37 4.95 3.61
CA TYR A 158 3.55 5.10 4.80
C TYR A 158 2.58 6.30 4.68
N GLN A 159 3.08 7.47 4.29
CA GLN A 159 2.23 8.65 4.06
C GLN A 159 1.18 8.40 2.97
N GLN A 160 1.54 7.64 1.92
CA GLN A 160 0.57 7.27 0.90
C GLN A 160 -0.55 6.40 1.47
N GLN A 161 -0.23 5.43 2.33
CA GLN A 161 -1.24 4.58 2.98
C GLN A 161 -2.15 5.38 3.90
N GLU A 162 -1.61 6.31 4.67
CA GLU A 162 -2.39 7.23 5.51
C GLU A 162 -3.34 8.09 4.67
N ALA A 163 -2.86 8.66 3.55
CA ALA A 163 -3.71 9.42 2.65
C ALA A 163 -4.84 8.57 2.04
N VAL A 164 -4.56 7.30 1.69
CA VAL A 164 -5.59 6.35 1.23
C VAL A 164 -6.62 6.10 2.33
N TYR A 165 -6.17 5.84 3.55
CA TYR A 165 -7.03 5.61 4.71
C TYR A 165 -7.98 6.79 4.96
N LEU A 166 -7.45 8.02 5.05
CA LEU A 166 -8.26 9.23 5.28
C LEU A 166 -9.25 9.48 4.14
N SER A 167 -8.82 9.31 2.89
CA SER A 167 -9.72 9.49 1.74
C SER A 167 -10.86 8.47 1.70
N LEU A 168 -10.59 7.23 2.11
CA LEU A 168 -11.60 6.17 2.18
C LEU A 168 -12.59 6.41 3.31
N PHE A 169 -12.09 6.84 4.48
CA PHE A 169 -12.95 7.21 5.61
C PHE A 169 -13.93 8.32 5.24
N ASN A 170 -13.44 9.36 4.56
CA ASN A 170 -14.28 10.44 4.05
C ASN A 170 -15.33 9.92 3.07
N GLU A 171 -14.96 9.06 2.13
CA GLU A 171 -15.91 8.48 1.16
C GLU A 171 -16.99 7.62 1.80
N VAL A 172 -16.64 6.80 2.80
CA VAL A 172 -17.63 6.01 3.55
C VAL A 172 -18.57 6.91 4.34
N THR A 173 -18.04 7.96 4.97
CA THR A 173 -18.83 8.93 5.75
C THR A 173 -19.85 9.66 4.87
N GLU A 174 -19.42 10.11 3.68
CA GLU A 174 -20.31 10.72 2.68
C GLU A 174 -21.34 9.71 2.15
N ALA A 175 -20.96 8.44 1.95
CA ALA A 175 -21.88 7.39 1.51
C ALA A 175 -22.95 7.10 2.58
N LYS A 176 -22.59 7.16 3.87
CA LYS A 176 -23.54 7.05 4.97
C LYS A 176 -24.49 8.26 5.02
N SER A 177 -23.96 9.47 4.90
CA SER A 177 -24.79 10.69 4.84
C SER A 177 -25.78 10.62 3.66
N LEU A 178 -25.35 10.11 2.51
CA LEU A 178 -26.23 9.88 1.36
C LEU A 178 -27.36 8.91 1.70
N LEU A 179 -27.06 7.81 2.40
CA LEU A 179 -28.06 6.83 2.83
C LEU A 179 -29.11 7.49 3.76
N GLU A 180 -28.66 8.21 4.79
CA GLU A 180 -29.50 8.94 5.75
C GLU A 180 -30.39 10.00 5.08
N GLN A 181 -29.82 10.82 4.19
CA GLN A 181 -30.60 11.82 3.46
C GLN A 181 -31.58 11.19 2.48
N THR A 182 -31.21 10.08 1.84
CA THR A 182 -32.11 9.33 0.96
C THR A 182 -33.32 8.82 1.73
N THR A 183 -33.14 8.28 2.93
CA THR A 183 -34.26 7.86 3.77
C THR A 183 -35.18 9.01 4.16
N LEU A 184 -34.63 10.15 4.56
CA LEU A 184 -35.42 11.28 5.02
C LEU A 184 -36.25 11.92 3.89
N ILE A 185 -35.64 12.09 2.72
CA ILE A 185 -36.25 12.84 1.61
C ILE A 185 -37.12 11.94 0.73
N ALA A 186 -36.64 10.73 0.45
CA ALA A 186 -37.29 9.83 -0.49
C ALA A 186 -38.12 8.73 0.20
N GLY A 187 -38.05 8.55 1.53
CA GLY A 187 -38.69 7.42 2.22
C GLY A 187 -40.18 7.20 1.93
N SER A 188 -40.94 8.27 1.65
CA SER A 188 -42.36 8.20 1.28
C SER A 188 -42.63 8.14 -0.23
N ARG A 189 -41.58 8.24 -1.07
CA ARG A 189 -41.67 8.37 -2.53
C ARG A 189 -41.41 7.03 -3.22
N PRO A 190 -42.05 6.75 -4.37
CA PRO A 190 -41.83 5.52 -5.14
C PRO A 190 -40.42 5.39 -5.74
N ILE A 191 -39.63 6.46 -5.68
CA ILE A 191 -38.26 6.53 -6.20
C ILE A 191 -37.23 5.91 -5.24
N TYR A 192 -37.56 5.80 -3.96
CA TYR A 192 -36.71 5.30 -2.89
C TYR A 192 -36.07 3.94 -3.15
N PRO A 193 -36.82 2.87 -3.50
CA PRO A 193 -36.23 1.56 -3.72
C PRO A 193 -35.24 1.56 -4.91
N LYS A 194 -35.46 2.42 -5.91
CA LYS A 194 -34.52 2.56 -7.02
C LYS A 194 -33.21 3.22 -6.58
N ILE A 195 -33.28 4.26 -5.74
CA ILE A 195 -32.08 4.93 -5.21
C ILE A 195 -31.28 3.97 -4.31
N LEU A 196 -31.95 3.22 -3.43
CA LEU A 196 -31.28 2.21 -2.60
C LEU A 196 -30.57 1.15 -3.45
N ALA A 197 -31.18 0.69 -4.54
CA ALA A 197 -30.55 -0.27 -5.45
C ALA A 197 -29.28 0.29 -6.11
N TYR A 198 -29.26 1.59 -6.47
CA TYR A 198 -28.06 2.24 -6.99
C TYR A 198 -26.98 2.43 -5.92
N ILE A 199 -27.34 2.79 -4.69
CA ILE A 199 -26.39 2.86 -3.56
C ILE A 199 -25.79 1.48 -3.30
N ASN A 200 -26.60 0.42 -3.32
CA ASN A 200 -26.13 -0.96 -3.20
C ASN A 200 -25.12 -1.33 -4.29
N SER A 201 -25.43 -0.94 -5.54
CA SER A 201 -24.53 -1.14 -6.67
C SER A 201 -23.23 -0.38 -6.49
N TYR A 202 -23.27 0.86 -5.97
CA TYR A 202 -22.08 1.64 -5.68
C TYR A 202 -21.16 0.97 -4.64
N ILE A 203 -21.74 0.53 -3.51
CA ILE A 203 -20.98 -0.11 -2.43
C ILE A 203 -20.31 -1.39 -2.92
N ASN A 204 -21.07 -2.26 -3.58
CA ASN A 204 -20.58 -3.56 -4.05
C ASN A 204 -19.63 -3.47 -5.25
N ASN A 205 -19.94 -2.60 -6.23
CA ASN A 205 -19.22 -2.55 -7.51
C ASN A 205 -18.14 -1.47 -7.59
N ASP A 206 -18.02 -0.60 -6.58
CA ASP A 206 -17.02 0.47 -6.56
C ASP A 206 -16.27 0.55 -5.23
N LEU A 207 -16.98 0.77 -4.13
CA LEU A 207 -16.36 1.01 -2.82
C LEU A 207 -15.51 -0.20 -2.38
N ARG A 208 -16.02 -1.41 -2.60
CA ARG A 208 -15.33 -2.67 -2.29
C ARG A 208 -14.15 -3.01 -3.21
N GLN A 209 -14.04 -2.37 -4.38
CA GLN A 209 -13.07 -2.74 -5.42
C GLN A 209 -11.72 -2.02 -5.26
N LEU A 210 -11.11 -2.03 -4.07
CA LEU A 210 -9.78 -1.44 -3.83
C LEU A 210 -8.65 -2.07 -4.67
N ASN A 211 -8.78 -3.36 -5.00
CA ASN A 211 -7.75 -4.07 -5.76
C ASN A 211 -7.79 -3.76 -7.28
N SER A 212 -8.84 -3.07 -7.75
CA SER A 212 -8.96 -2.68 -9.15
C SER A 212 -8.09 -1.46 -9.44
N PRO A 213 -7.44 -1.38 -10.63
CA PRO A 213 -6.65 -0.22 -10.98
C PRO A 213 -7.56 1.03 -11.02
N PRO A 214 -7.15 2.15 -10.37
CA PRO A 214 -8.00 3.33 -10.24
C PRO A 214 -8.34 3.96 -11.61
N SER A 215 -7.45 3.81 -12.59
CA SER A 215 -7.69 4.23 -13.97
C SER A 215 -8.91 3.55 -14.61
N ARG A 216 -9.19 2.29 -14.26
CA ARG A 216 -10.36 1.56 -14.77
C ARG A 216 -11.66 2.05 -14.13
N LEU A 217 -11.62 2.44 -12.86
CA LEU A 217 -12.78 3.00 -12.15
C LEU A 217 -13.09 4.42 -12.64
N LEU A 218 -12.05 5.24 -12.85
CA LEU A 218 -12.18 6.59 -13.42
C LEU A 218 -12.62 6.58 -14.89
N ALA A 219 -12.21 5.58 -15.68
CA ALA A 219 -12.58 5.47 -17.09
C ALA A 219 -13.94 4.79 -17.33
N ARG A 220 -14.73 4.51 -16.28
CA ARG A 220 -16.09 4.00 -16.46
C ARG A 220 -16.92 5.05 -17.19
N ARG A 221 -17.74 4.58 -18.12
CA ARG A 221 -18.68 5.44 -18.84
C ARG A 221 -19.77 5.93 -17.88
N PRO A 222 -20.31 7.15 -18.05
CA PRO A 222 -21.34 7.72 -17.18
C PRO A 222 -22.62 6.87 -17.07
N ASP A 223 -23.00 6.17 -18.15
CA ASP A 223 -24.16 5.26 -18.19
C ASP A 223 -24.05 4.06 -17.24
N LYS A 224 -22.81 3.73 -16.83
CA LYS A 224 -22.51 2.62 -15.92
C LYS A 224 -22.12 3.07 -14.53
N ASP A 225 -22.16 4.37 -14.25
CA ASP A 225 -21.83 4.91 -12.95
C ASP A 225 -23.10 4.97 -12.06
N PRO A 226 -23.15 4.22 -10.95
CA PRO A 226 -24.30 4.25 -10.05
C PRO A 226 -24.51 5.64 -9.42
N LEU A 227 -23.44 6.43 -9.22
CA LEU A 227 -23.58 7.80 -8.69
C LEU A 227 -24.24 8.74 -9.69
N GLU A 228 -23.91 8.60 -10.98
CA GLU A 228 -24.55 9.36 -12.06
C GLU A 228 -26.02 8.99 -12.20
N SER A 229 -26.35 7.70 -12.01
CA SER A 229 -27.74 7.23 -12.02
C SER A 229 -28.56 7.83 -10.88
N ILE A 230 -27.99 7.92 -9.67
CA ILE A 230 -28.64 8.59 -8.52
C ILE A 230 -28.82 10.08 -8.83
N MET A 231 -27.77 10.74 -9.33
CA MET A 231 -27.81 12.15 -9.70
C MET A 231 -28.88 12.44 -10.76
N PHE A 232 -28.98 11.61 -11.80
CA PHE A 232 -29.99 11.77 -12.85
C PHE A 232 -31.40 11.68 -12.27
N VAL A 233 -31.65 10.65 -11.46
CA VAL A 233 -32.95 10.39 -10.81
C VAL A 233 -33.36 11.51 -9.86
N THR A 234 -32.40 12.22 -9.28
CA THR A 234 -32.65 13.29 -8.29
C THR A 234 -32.53 14.70 -8.86
N SER A 235 -32.04 14.84 -10.10
CA SER A 235 -31.89 16.12 -10.81
C SER A 235 -33.17 16.62 -11.47
N VAL A 236 -34.11 15.73 -11.81
CA VAL A 236 -35.37 16.10 -12.46
C VAL A 236 -36.38 16.63 -11.43
N GLY A 237 -36.57 17.96 -11.41
CA GLY A 237 -37.56 18.65 -10.56
C GLY A 237 -36.99 19.87 -9.84
N VAL A 238 -36.68 19.72 -8.55
CA VAL A 238 -36.20 20.79 -7.63
C VAL A 238 -34.87 20.32 -7.02
N PRO A 239 -33.83 21.17 -6.91
CA PRO A 239 -32.55 20.80 -6.31
C PRO A 239 -32.78 20.27 -4.89
N SER A 240 -32.56 18.97 -4.71
CA SER A 240 -32.62 18.31 -3.42
C SER A 240 -31.24 18.39 -2.77
N SER A 241 -31.16 18.48 -1.44
CA SER A 241 -29.87 18.39 -0.70
C SER A 241 -29.10 17.12 -1.05
N LEU A 242 -29.82 16.09 -1.50
CA LEU A 242 -29.28 14.83 -2.00
C LEU A 242 -28.36 15.01 -3.22
N TYR A 243 -28.62 16.00 -4.08
CA TYR A 243 -27.74 16.32 -5.20
C TYR A 243 -26.36 16.78 -4.71
N GLU A 244 -26.32 17.66 -3.71
CA GLU A 244 -25.05 18.13 -3.14
C GLU A 244 -24.29 16.99 -2.45
N THR A 245 -24.98 16.08 -1.75
CA THR A 245 -24.32 14.92 -1.13
C THR A 245 -23.80 13.89 -2.15
N VAL A 246 -24.49 13.69 -3.28
CA VAL A 246 -23.94 12.87 -4.37
C VAL A 246 -22.70 13.54 -4.98
N ARG A 247 -22.70 14.88 -5.07
CA ARG A 247 -21.55 15.64 -5.56
C ARG A 247 -20.36 15.56 -4.60
N THR A 248 -20.55 15.70 -3.29
CA THR A 248 -19.49 15.54 -2.28
C THR A 248 -18.97 14.11 -2.26
N LEU A 249 -19.85 13.10 -2.36
CA LEU A 249 -19.45 11.69 -2.47
C LEU A 249 -18.59 11.44 -3.72
N ARG A 250 -18.92 12.05 -4.86
CA ARG A 250 -18.10 11.96 -6.07
C ARG A 250 -16.72 12.62 -5.90
N GLN A 251 -16.64 13.73 -5.17
CA GLN A 251 -15.37 14.37 -4.83
C GLN A 251 -14.54 13.48 -3.89
N ALA A 252 -15.17 12.88 -2.88
CA ALA A 252 -14.52 11.94 -1.97
C ALA A 252 -13.97 10.71 -2.71
N ARG A 253 -14.77 10.13 -3.61
CA ARG A 253 -14.34 9.05 -4.52
C ARG A 253 -13.15 9.46 -5.38
N ALA A 254 -13.18 10.65 -5.97
CA ALA A 254 -12.03 11.16 -6.74
C ALA A 254 -10.78 11.30 -5.85
N GLY A 255 -10.97 11.71 -4.59
CA GLY A 255 -9.92 11.74 -3.57
C GLY A 255 -9.31 10.36 -3.30
N ARG A 256 -10.15 9.33 -3.05
CA ARG A 256 -9.70 7.94 -2.90
C ARG A 256 -8.96 7.44 -4.13
N LEU A 257 -9.54 7.61 -5.31
CA LEU A 257 -8.92 7.12 -6.54
C LEU A 257 -7.61 7.86 -6.84
N GLY A 258 -7.49 9.13 -6.46
CA GLY A 258 -6.25 9.90 -6.55
C GLY A 258 -5.18 9.47 -5.55
N SER A 259 -5.54 9.16 -4.30
CA SER A 259 -4.61 8.65 -3.29
C SER A 259 -4.10 7.23 -3.60
N MET A 260 -4.95 6.41 -4.22
CA MET A 260 -4.62 5.06 -4.69
C MET A 260 -3.71 5.02 -5.93
N GLN A 261 -3.56 6.14 -6.66
CA GLN A 261 -2.65 6.18 -7.80
C GLN A 261 -1.20 5.94 -7.33
N ARG A 262 -0.53 4.96 -7.93
CA ARG A 262 0.86 4.65 -7.62
C ARG A 262 1.75 5.80 -8.06
N LYS A 263 2.19 6.61 -7.10
CA LYS A 263 3.08 7.76 -7.32
C LYS A 263 4.54 7.33 -7.50
N LEU A 264 4.96 6.23 -6.89
CA LEU A 264 6.31 5.70 -7.08
C LEU A 264 6.42 4.86 -8.35
N PRO A 265 7.38 5.16 -9.24
CA PRO A 265 7.64 4.35 -10.41
C PRO A 265 8.25 3.01 -10.01
N SER A 266 7.94 1.97 -10.79
CA SER A 266 8.50 0.63 -10.55
C SER A 266 10.03 0.57 -10.67
N SER A 267 10.63 1.55 -11.36
CA SER A 267 12.08 1.69 -11.47
C SER A 267 12.76 1.95 -10.13
N HIS A 268 12.11 2.69 -9.22
CA HIS A 268 12.69 3.00 -7.91
C HIS A 268 12.87 1.73 -7.06
N ILE A 269 11.88 0.85 -7.07
CA ILE A 269 11.94 -0.41 -6.31
C ILE A 269 12.95 -1.38 -6.95
N PHE A 270 13.09 -1.36 -8.27
CA PHE A 270 14.13 -2.10 -8.96
C PHE A 270 15.54 -1.59 -8.60
N LEU A 271 15.71 -0.26 -8.49
CA LEU A 271 16.97 0.35 -8.06
C LEU A 271 17.35 -0.08 -6.63
N LEU A 272 16.39 -0.08 -5.70
CA LEU A 272 16.60 -0.57 -4.33
C LEU A 272 17.04 -2.04 -4.29
N GLN A 273 16.48 -2.88 -5.15
CA GLN A 273 16.89 -4.30 -5.24
C GLN A 273 18.32 -4.45 -5.77
N ILE A 274 18.71 -3.65 -6.77
CA ILE A 274 20.09 -3.66 -7.28
C ILE A 274 21.05 -3.20 -6.19
N LEU A 275 20.72 -2.13 -5.48
CA LEU A 275 21.59 -1.59 -4.43
C LEU A 275 21.77 -2.58 -3.28
N ALA A 276 20.69 -3.20 -2.82
CA ALA A 276 20.74 -4.27 -1.82
C ALA A 276 21.58 -5.48 -2.30
N PHE A 277 21.50 -5.81 -3.59
CA PHE A 277 22.31 -6.88 -4.15
C PHE A 277 23.81 -6.52 -4.16
N ILE A 278 24.16 -5.29 -4.52
CA ILE A 278 25.53 -4.80 -4.49
C ILE A 278 26.07 -4.80 -3.05
N GLU A 279 25.25 -4.37 -2.08
CA GLU A 279 25.60 -4.40 -0.65
C GLU A 279 25.76 -5.82 -0.11
N LEU A 280 25.00 -6.80 -0.59
CA LEU A 280 25.23 -8.19 -0.21
C LEU A 280 26.49 -8.78 -0.86
N LEU A 281 26.84 -8.35 -2.07
CA LEU A 281 27.97 -8.89 -2.81
C LEU A 281 29.33 -8.40 -2.28
N SER A 282 29.37 -7.27 -1.59
CA SER A 282 30.58 -6.74 -0.97
C SER A 282 31.07 -7.58 0.22
N PHE A 283 30.18 -8.28 0.94
CA PHE A 283 30.54 -9.14 2.07
C PHE A 283 31.36 -10.39 1.67
N PRO A 284 30.95 -11.19 0.66
CA PRO A 284 31.79 -12.26 0.13
C PRO A 284 33.13 -11.76 -0.43
N LEU A 285 33.19 -10.52 -0.93
CA LEU A 285 34.42 -9.91 -1.43
C LEU A 285 35.39 -9.58 -0.30
N LEU A 286 34.90 -9.15 0.87
CA LEU A 286 35.70 -9.06 2.09
C LEU A 286 36.19 -10.44 2.54
N GLY A 287 35.29 -11.43 2.59
CA GLY A 287 35.61 -12.77 3.07
C GLY A 287 36.66 -13.49 2.23
N ALA A 288 36.68 -13.24 0.91
CA ALA A 288 37.74 -13.72 0.03
C ALA A 288 39.12 -13.17 0.42
N GLY A 289 39.19 -11.92 0.91
CA GLY A 289 40.42 -11.32 1.40
C GLY A 289 40.86 -11.89 2.76
N THR A 290 39.93 -12.02 3.72
CA THR A 290 40.24 -12.47 5.09
C THR A 290 40.60 -13.95 5.18
N GLN A 291 40.08 -14.79 4.27
CA GLN A 291 40.44 -16.21 4.19
C GLN A 291 41.95 -16.43 4.05
N THR A 292 42.65 -15.53 3.34
CA THR A 292 44.10 -15.65 3.12
C THR A 292 44.93 -15.45 4.40
N ILE A 293 44.36 -14.76 5.40
CA ILE A 293 45.03 -14.39 6.66
C ILE A 293 44.56 -15.30 7.81
N GLY A 294 43.27 -15.60 7.86
CA GLY A 294 42.60 -16.15 9.04
C GLY A 294 42.22 -17.63 9.00
N GLY A 295 42.34 -18.28 7.84
CA GLY A 295 41.93 -19.68 7.65
C GLY A 295 40.41 -19.92 7.79
N TYR A 296 40.02 -21.19 7.92
CA TYR A 296 38.61 -21.61 7.83
C TYR A 296 37.73 -21.19 9.02
N ASN A 297 38.31 -21.05 10.21
CA ASN A 297 37.56 -20.70 11.44
C ASN A 297 37.06 -19.24 11.43
N ILE A 298 37.73 -18.33 10.72
CA ILE A 298 37.26 -16.95 10.57
C ILE A 298 36.11 -16.88 9.56
N LEU A 299 36.16 -17.71 8.52
CA LEU A 299 35.13 -17.77 7.48
C LEU A 299 33.77 -18.24 8.02
N THR A 300 33.76 -19.13 9.03
CA THR A 300 32.52 -19.58 9.67
C THR A 300 31.86 -18.45 10.49
N VAL A 301 32.65 -17.66 11.22
CA VAL A 301 32.16 -16.49 11.97
C VAL A 301 31.61 -15.43 11.03
N GLU A 302 32.32 -15.12 9.95
CA GLU A 302 31.83 -14.20 8.91
C GLU A 302 30.55 -14.70 8.23
N GLY A 303 30.40 -16.02 8.05
CA GLY A 303 29.17 -16.62 7.55
C GLY A 303 27.95 -16.33 8.43
N TYR A 304 28.10 -16.35 9.76
CA TYR A 304 27.01 -15.96 10.67
C TYR A 304 26.64 -14.48 10.53
N LEU A 305 27.63 -13.59 10.43
CA LEU A 305 27.39 -12.15 10.23
C LEU A 305 26.69 -11.88 8.89
N PHE A 306 27.12 -12.56 7.83
CA PHE A 306 26.49 -12.47 6.52
C PHE A 306 25.03 -12.96 6.53
N ALA A 307 24.73 -14.01 7.28
CA ALA A 307 23.37 -14.51 7.43
C ALA A 307 22.46 -13.47 8.13
N VAL A 308 22.94 -12.83 9.20
CA VAL A 308 22.20 -11.77 9.92
C VAL A 308 21.98 -10.55 9.03
N MET A 309 22.99 -10.12 8.27
CA MET A 309 22.86 -9.02 7.31
C MET A 309 21.86 -9.34 6.20
N THR A 310 21.95 -10.54 5.63
CA THR A 310 21.01 -11.01 4.60
C THR A 310 19.58 -11.05 5.13
N PHE A 311 19.39 -11.53 6.37
CA PHE A 311 18.10 -11.49 7.03
C PHE A 311 17.55 -10.05 7.09
N GLY A 312 18.34 -9.08 7.56
CA GLY A 312 17.93 -7.68 7.68
C GLY A 312 17.57 -7.03 6.34
N ILE A 313 18.41 -7.23 5.31
CA ILE A 313 18.17 -6.67 3.96
C ILE A 313 16.93 -7.30 3.32
N VAL A 314 16.76 -8.62 3.40
CA VAL A 314 15.58 -9.28 2.83
C VAL A 314 14.32 -8.89 3.58
N LEU A 315 14.38 -8.80 4.91
CA LEU A 315 13.26 -8.36 5.75
C LEU A 315 12.81 -6.94 5.37
N THR A 316 13.74 -5.99 5.28
CA THR A 316 13.43 -4.60 4.94
C THR A 316 12.85 -4.46 3.52
N LEU A 317 13.46 -5.12 2.52
CA LEU A 317 12.94 -5.13 1.16
C LEU A 317 11.54 -5.76 1.08
N ARG A 318 11.29 -6.83 1.83
CA ARG A 318 9.98 -7.49 1.86
C ARG A 318 8.91 -6.61 2.47
N THR A 319 9.23 -5.95 3.59
CA THR A 319 8.34 -4.98 4.20
C THR A 319 7.98 -3.86 3.22
N ILE A 320 8.96 -3.28 2.51
CA ILE A 320 8.70 -2.26 1.48
C ILE A 320 7.83 -2.79 0.35
N MET A 321 8.10 -4.00 -0.16
CA MET A 321 7.29 -4.61 -1.22
C MET A 321 5.85 -4.88 -0.78
N GLU A 322 5.64 -5.20 0.50
CA GLU A 322 4.30 -5.40 1.04
C GLU A 322 3.55 -4.07 1.15
N LEU A 323 4.21 -3.03 1.68
CA LEU A 323 3.66 -1.68 1.71
C LEU A 323 3.30 -1.19 0.31
N TRP A 324 4.14 -1.47 -0.70
CA TRP A 324 3.92 -1.08 -2.08
C TRP A 324 2.71 -1.77 -2.72
N ASN A 325 2.48 -3.05 -2.39
CA ASN A 325 1.38 -3.81 -2.97
C ASN A 325 0.03 -3.50 -2.30
N MET A 326 -0.02 -2.67 -1.25
CA MET A 326 -1.23 -2.34 -0.48
C MET A 326 -1.96 -3.61 0.01
N LYS A 327 -1.23 -4.70 0.25
CA LYS A 327 -1.75 -5.99 0.77
C LYS A 327 -0.93 -6.32 2.00
N GLY A 328 -1.53 -6.63 3.16
CA GLY A 328 -0.76 -7.03 4.36
C GLY A 328 -1.31 -6.54 5.71
N ALA A 329 -0.47 -6.51 6.75
CA ALA A 329 -0.83 -6.13 8.13
C ALA A 329 -1.10 -4.63 8.28
N TYR A 330 -0.49 -3.80 7.44
CA TYR A 330 -0.72 -2.35 7.37
C TYR A 330 -1.84 -1.98 6.39
N ASN A 331 -2.68 -2.95 6.02
CA ASN A 331 -3.64 -2.77 4.94
C ASN A 331 -4.94 -2.12 5.43
N VAL A 332 -5.30 -1.04 4.75
CA VAL A 332 -6.57 -0.32 4.88
C VAL A 332 -7.79 -1.23 4.61
N GLU A 333 -7.61 -2.34 3.89
CA GLU A 333 -8.69 -3.30 3.57
C GLU A 333 -9.36 -3.91 4.80
N GLY A 334 -8.63 -4.12 5.90
CA GLY A 334 -9.21 -4.68 7.14
C GLY A 334 -10.23 -3.72 7.75
N VAL A 335 -9.82 -2.46 7.94
CA VAL A 335 -10.69 -1.41 8.46
C VAL A 335 -11.81 -1.08 7.48
N MET A 336 -11.50 -1.02 6.18
CA MET A 336 -12.51 -0.85 5.13
C MET A 336 -13.58 -1.92 5.22
N LYS A 337 -13.21 -3.19 5.36
CA LYS A 337 -14.19 -4.28 5.38
C LYS A 337 -15.19 -4.06 6.52
N VAL A 338 -14.72 -3.65 7.69
CA VAL A 338 -15.60 -3.34 8.83
C VAL A 338 -16.50 -2.13 8.51
N MET A 339 -15.92 -1.04 8.00
CA MET A 339 -16.66 0.18 7.64
C MET A 339 -17.72 -0.07 6.56
N VAL A 340 -17.36 -0.81 5.50
CA VAL A 340 -18.25 -1.16 4.40
C VAL A 340 -19.30 -2.17 4.84
N SER A 341 -18.95 -3.16 5.68
CA SER A 341 -19.92 -4.12 6.21
C SER A 341 -20.98 -3.43 7.07
N GLY A 342 -20.60 -2.43 7.90
CA GLY A 342 -21.59 -1.64 8.65
C GLY A 342 -22.55 -0.88 7.73
N LEU A 343 -22.03 -0.30 6.63
CA LEU A 343 -22.86 0.38 5.63
C LEU A 343 -23.75 -0.60 4.84
N GLU A 344 -23.25 -1.79 4.51
CA GLU A 344 -24.01 -2.86 3.85
C GLU A 344 -25.15 -3.38 4.74
N GLU A 345 -24.90 -3.56 6.03
CA GLU A 345 -25.90 -3.98 7.02
C GLU A 345 -27.00 -2.92 7.15
N GLU A 346 -26.63 -1.65 7.34
CA GLU A 346 -27.59 -0.55 7.41
C GLU A 346 -28.42 -0.40 6.12
N LEU A 347 -27.78 -0.56 4.96
CA LEU A 347 -28.48 -0.55 3.67
C LEU A 347 -29.44 -1.74 3.55
N LYS A 348 -29.00 -2.93 3.96
CA LYS A 348 -29.82 -4.15 3.91
C LYS A 348 -31.03 -4.04 4.82
N GLU A 349 -30.86 -3.55 6.05
CA GLU A 349 -31.95 -3.26 6.97
C GLU A 349 -32.97 -2.30 6.36
N ARG A 350 -32.51 -1.28 5.62
CA ARG A 350 -33.40 -0.31 4.94
C ARG A 350 -34.08 -0.88 3.69
N MET A 351 -33.45 -1.82 3.00
CA MET A 351 -34.02 -2.54 1.86
C MET A 351 -35.06 -3.57 2.31
N ASP A 352 -34.74 -4.36 3.34
CA ASP A 352 -35.62 -5.35 3.96
C ASP A 352 -36.76 -4.65 4.73
N GLY A 353 -36.44 -3.50 5.34
CA GLY A 353 -37.31 -2.56 6.02
C GLY A 353 -38.10 -1.63 5.11
N CYS A 354 -38.27 -1.95 3.82
CA CYS A 354 -39.28 -1.34 2.94
C CYS A 354 -40.74 -1.62 3.41
N ARG A 355 -40.95 -1.85 4.70
CA ARG A 355 -42.23 -1.86 5.40
C ARG A 355 -42.10 -1.11 6.73
N LYS A 356 -42.86 -0.02 6.81
CA LYS A 356 -43.12 0.87 7.96
C LYS A 356 -41.92 1.69 8.42
N LEU A 357 -41.81 2.89 7.83
CA LEU A 357 -41.62 4.08 8.67
C LEU A 357 -42.61 3.94 9.86
N PRO A 358 -42.21 4.21 11.12
CA PRO A 358 -43.21 4.48 12.14
C PRO A 358 -44.04 5.64 11.61
N GLY A 359 -45.22 5.32 11.07
CA GLY A 359 -46.24 6.31 10.81
C GLY A 359 -46.61 6.92 12.16
N PRO A 360 -47.05 8.18 12.21
CA PRO A 360 -47.52 8.83 13.43
C PRO A 360 -48.81 8.22 14.03
N ASP A 361 -48.97 6.90 13.95
CA ASP A 361 -50.19 6.14 14.27
C ASP A 361 -49.90 4.86 15.08
N ASP A 362 -48.80 4.83 15.81
CA ASP A 362 -48.62 3.95 16.96
C ASP A 362 -48.71 4.71 18.28
N GLY A 363 -49.67 5.64 18.39
CA GLY A 363 -50.47 5.91 19.60
C GLY A 363 -49.76 5.99 20.95
N LYS A 364 -48.46 6.28 20.99
CA LYS A 364 -47.68 6.51 22.20
C LYS A 364 -47.32 7.97 22.22
N GLU A 365 -48.31 8.72 22.68
CA GLU A 365 -48.21 9.89 23.55
C GLU A 365 -46.76 10.18 23.99
N TRP A 366 -46.11 11.13 23.31
CA TRP A 366 -44.86 11.77 23.74
C TRP A 366 -45.16 13.07 24.49
N TYR A 367 -46.20 13.06 25.32
CA TYR A 367 -46.39 14.06 26.37
C TYR A 367 -46.37 13.31 27.68
N ASP A 368 -45.22 13.33 28.33
CA ASP A 368 -45.05 13.48 29.78
C ASP A 368 -43.56 13.39 30.11
N VAL A 369 -42.91 14.56 30.07
CA VAL A 369 -41.70 14.82 30.85
C VAL A 369 -42.03 16.08 31.65
N GLU A 370 -42.52 15.88 32.87
CA GLU A 370 -42.43 16.84 33.96
C GLU A 370 -41.00 16.90 34.52
#